data_AF-A0AAT9F8R1-F1
#
_entry.id   AF-A0AAT9F8R1-F1
#
_cell.length_a   1.000
_cell.length_b   1.000
_cell.length_c   1.000
_cell.angle_alpha   90.00
_cell.angle_beta   90.00
_cell.angle_gamma   90.00
#
_symmetry.space_group_name_H-M   'P 1'
#
loop_
_entity.id
_entity.type
_entity.pdbx_description
1 polymer ?
#
loop_
_entity_poly.entity_id
_entity_poly.type
_entity_poly.pdbx_seq_one_letter_code
_entity_poly.pdbx_strand_id
1 'polypeptide(L)'
;MEYRGPDDDFRSFSKWSIRKITFIAILIAISVAFFLIVFQLMPIVSLPAYKISIIGLPIKITGFIFGPVIGAFVGLVSDLFSFALVPTYYNFYFTIAAMLDGIIPGMISWVFLRLIRFLFGGKFRDTLITEKIEKILKKIDKLSLDAVDNQKNIRKLENKVISLYVAQNSKHKLAKRTSVLMNINMFACISVLVTVIMLVTYIVGYKVDNVTIQKGIVPNRIALIIMMVSGYLAMLVFILIARFKLNSKLYLIIVPIVVFSALIELFNVPILSFAEKQSIETSNSEGSLFVYMFQHIILSPVKIWGNMFIIFFTYKIIAPSIYKNRNITY
;
A
#
# COMPACT_ATOMS: atom_id res chain seq x y z
N MET A 1 30.94 -4.50 3.53
CA MET A 1 30.14 -4.01 2.39
C MET A 1 28.68 -4.27 2.70
N GLU A 2 27.96 -3.24 3.13
CA GLU A 2 26.63 -3.37 3.72
C GLU A 2 25.54 -3.33 2.64
N TYR A 3 24.70 -4.37 2.59
CA TYR A 3 23.55 -4.43 1.69
C TYR A 3 22.52 -3.37 2.10
N ARG A 4 22.57 -2.19 1.48
CA ARG A 4 21.53 -1.17 1.60
C ARG A 4 20.32 -1.60 0.77
N GLY A 5 19.38 -2.26 1.45
CA GLY A 5 18.09 -2.60 0.87
C GLY A 5 17.31 -1.32 0.48
N PRO A 6 16.22 -1.45 -0.28
CA PRO A 6 15.36 -0.33 -0.69
C PRO A 6 14.68 0.43 0.49
N ASP A 7 15.00 0.05 1.73
CA ASP A 7 14.30 0.34 2.98
C ASP A 7 15.01 1.37 3.88
N ASP A 8 16.20 1.86 3.50
CA ASP A 8 17.05 2.68 4.38
C ASP A 8 16.92 4.21 4.19
N ASP A 9 16.09 4.66 3.24
CA ASP A 9 15.81 6.09 3.02
C ASP A 9 14.41 6.43 3.57
N PHE A 10 14.36 6.98 4.78
CA PHE A 10 13.12 7.43 5.44
C PHE A 10 12.49 8.65 4.77
N ARG A 11 13.18 9.29 3.82
CA ARG A 11 12.68 10.47 3.13
C ARG A 11 11.48 10.12 2.24
N SER A 12 10.40 10.88 2.37
CA SER A 12 9.27 10.87 1.43
C SER A 12 9.73 11.22 0.01
N PHE A 13 10.78 12.04 -0.09
CA PHE A 13 11.52 12.33 -1.32
C PHE A 13 12.68 11.34 -1.51
N SER A 14 12.44 10.28 -2.27
CA SER A 14 13.56 9.48 -2.77
C SER A 14 14.36 10.35 -3.76
N LYS A 15 15.69 10.39 -3.68
CA LYS A 15 16.53 11.17 -4.61
C LYS A 15 16.07 10.94 -6.07
N TRP A 16 15.71 12.02 -6.76
CA TRP A 16 15.27 12.00 -8.15
C TRP A 16 16.43 11.55 -9.01
N SER A 17 16.33 10.35 -9.58
CA SER A 17 17.29 9.88 -10.57
C SER A 17 16.62 9.86 -11.93
N ILE A 18 17.41 10.07 -12.99
CA ILE A 18 16.95 10.04 -14.38
C ILE A 18 16.14 8.75 -14.62
N ARG A 19 16.64 7.60 -14.14
CA ARG A 19 15.94 6.32 -14.23
C ARG A 19 14.53 6.36 -13.59
N LYS A 20 14.38 6.94 -12.39
CA LYS A 20 13.06 7.03 -11.74
C LYS A 20 12.11 7.91 -12.54
N ILE A 21 12.59 9.04 -13.05
CA ILE A 21 11.80 9.94 -13.91
C ILE A 21 11.32 9.20 -15.16
N THR A 22 12.21 8.44 -15.81
CA THR A 22 11.86 7.64 -16.99
C THR A 22 10.79 6.60 -16.67
N PHE A 23 10.91 5.87 -15.56
CA PHE A 23 9.87 4.91 -15.15
C PHE A 23 8.54 5.57 -14.82
N ILE A 24 8.56 6.75 -14.18
CA ILE A 24 7.35 7.54 -13.89
C ILE A 24 6.67 7.95 -15.21
N ALA A 25 7.43 8.45 -16.19
CA ALA A 25 6.90 8.82 -17.50
C ALA A 25 6.30 7.62 -18.25
N ILE A 26 6.97 6.47 -18.22
CA ILE A 26 6.45 5.22 -18.80
C ILE A 26 5.13 4.82 -18.12
N LEU A 27 5.03 4.92 -16.79
CA LEU A 27 3.81 4.56 -16.07
C LEU A 27 2.64 5.51 -16.35
N ILE A 28 2.91 6.81 -16.52
CA ILE A 28 1.90 7.77 -17.00
C ILE A 28 1.42 7.37 -18.40
N ALA A 29 2.35 7.12 -19.33
CA ALA A 29 2.02 6.73 -20.70
C ALA A 29 1.20 5.42 -20.75
N ILE A 30 1.56 4.41 -19.95
CA ILE A 30 0.81 3.16 -19.82
C ILE A 30 -0.59 3.41 -19.25
N SER A 31 -0.71 4.26 -18.23
CA SER A 31 -1.99 4.63 -17.61
C SER A 31 -2.96 5.24 -18.63
N VAL A 32 -2.47 6.22 -19.40
CA VAL A 32 -3.26 6.90 -20.44
C VAL A 32 -3.59 5.94 -21.59
N ALA A 33 -2.60 5.18 -22.09
CA ALA A 33 -2.82 4.23 -23.17
C ALA A 33 -3.82 3.13 -22.80
N PHE A 34 -3.77 2.61 -21.58
CA PHE A 34 -4.70 1.60 -21.10
C PHE A 34 -6.15 2.11 -21.11
N PHE A 35 -6.35 3.37 -20.73
CA PHE A 35 -7.66 4.01 -20.84
C PHE A 35 -8.14 4.15 -22.28
N LEU A 36 -7.29 4.62 -23.19
CA LEU A 36 -7.67 4.78 -24.60
C LEU A 36 -8.11 3.45 -25.22
N ILE A 37 -7.38 2.36 -24.94
CA ILE A 37 -7.72 1.03 -25.43
C ILE A 37 -9.08 0.57 -24.89
N VAL A 38 -9.31 0.68 -23.57
CA VAL A 38 -10.58 0.24 -22.98
C VAL A 38 -11.74 1.11 -23.44
N PHE A 39 -11.54 2.42 -23.58
CA PHE A 39 -12.54 3.34 -24.10
C PHE A 39 -12.94 2.97 -25.54
N GLN A 40 -11.97 2.61 -26.39
CA GLN A 40 -12.23 2.17 -27.76
C GLN A 40 -13.01 0.85 -27.83
N LEU A 41 -12.71 -0.10 -26.94
CA LEU A 41 -13.36 -1.42 -26.91
C LEU A 41 -14.77 -1.38 -26.29
N MET A 42 -14.99 -0.48 -25.34
CA MET A 42 -16.25 -0.37 -24.61
C MET A 42 -16.66 1.12 -24.49
N PRO A 43 -17.35 1.67 -25.50
CA PRO A 43 -17.76 3.08 -25.51
C PRO A 43 -18.66 3.48 -24.32
N ILE A 44 -19.31 2.51 -23.68
CA ILE A 44 -20.13 2.67 -22.45
C ILE A 44 -19.27 3.14 -21.25
N VAL A 45 -17.95 2.97 -21.31
CA VAL A 45 -16.97 3.45 -20.30
C VAL A 45 -16.77 4.98 -20.36
N SER A 46 -17.54 5.70 -21.17
CA SER A 46 -17.54 7.16 -21.21
C SER A 46 -17.94 7.83 -19.89
N LEU A 47 -18.58 7.10 -18.96
CA LEU A 47 -18.86 7.59 -17.62
C LEU A 47 -17.55 7.75 -16.80
N PRO A 48 -17.27 8.96 -16.28
CA PRO A 48 -16.00 9.26 -15.63
C PRO A 48 -15.61 8.37 -14.44
N ALA A 49 -16.57 7.75 -13.73
CA ALA A 49 -16.22 6.87 -12.61
C ALA A 49 -15.66 5.51 -13.05
N TYR A 50 -16.13 4.95 -14.16
CA TYR A 50 -15.55 3.72 -14.71
C TYR A 50 -14.15 3.96 -15.27
N LYS A 51 -13.92 5.13 -15.89
CA LYS A 51 -12.58 5.62 -16.30
C LYS A 51 -11.57 5.52 -15.15
N ILE A 52 -11.91 6.03 -13.97
CA ILE A 52 -11.00 6.06 -12.81
C ILE A 52 -10.64 4.65 -12.34
N SER A 53 -11.61 3.73 -12.36
CA SER A 53 -11.35 2.34 -11.99
C SER A 53 -10.30 1.64 -12.89
N ILE A 54 -10.16 2.08 -14.15
CA ILE A 54 -9.26 1.48 -15.15
C ILE A 54 -7.90 2.18 -15.15
N ILE A 55 -7.88 3.52 -15.19
CA ILE A 55 -6.65 4.33 -15.14
C ILE A 55 -5.91 4.14 -13.80
N GLY A 56 -6.68 3.89 -12.74
CA GLY A 56 -6.19 3.76 -11.38
C GLY A 56 -5.14 2.67 -11.16
N LEU A 57 -5.11 1.62 -11.98
CA LEU A 57 -4.18 0.48 -11.76
C LEU A 57 -2.70 0.88 -11.88
N PRO A 58 -2.21 1.43 -13.02
CA PRO A 58 -0.86 1.97 -13.10
C PRO A 58 -0.56 3.07 -12.09
N ILE A 59 -1.54 3.92 -11.74
CA ILE A 59 -1.37 4.95 -10.72
C ILE A 59 -1.10 4.32 -9.35
N LYS A 60 -1.89 3.31 -8.96
CA LYS A 60 -1.72 2.57 -7.69
C LYS A 60 -0.36 1.92 -7.57
N ILE A 61 0.13 1.31 -8.66
CA ILE A 61 1.47 0.71 -8.72
C ILE A 61 2.55 1.78 -8.53
N THR A 62 2.39 2.92 -9.22
CA THR A 62 3.33 4.03 -9.12
C THR A 62 3.39 4.58 -7.69
N GLY A 63 2.24 4.81 -7.07
CA GLY A 63 2.15 5.18 -5.66
C GLY A 63 2.82 4.17 -4.75
N PHE A 64 2.51 2.89 -4.90
CA PHE A 64 3.07 1.81 -4.09
C PHE A 64 4.60 1.70 -4.18
N ILE A 65 5.18 1.90 -5.38
CA ILE A 65 6.62 1.77 -5.60
C ILE A 65 7.37 3.04 -5.23
N PHE A 66 6.88 4.21 -5.67
CA PHE A 66 7.61 5.47 -5.61
C PHE A 66 7.20 6.36 -4.42
N GLY A 67 6.08 6.07 -3.77
CA GLY A 67 5.58 6.78 -2.61
C GLY A 67 4.39 7.71 -2.93
N PRO A 68 3.77 8.28 -1.89
CA PRO A 68 2.46 8.94 -1.99
C PRO A 68 2.49 10.21 -2.85
N VAL A 69 3.55 11.01 -2.75
CA VAL A 69 3.66 12.28 -3.50
C VAL A 69 3.78 12.02 -5.00
N ILE A 70 4.63 11.06 -5.40
CA ILE A 70 4.81 10.68 -6.81
C ILE A 70 3.53 10.02 -7.33
N GLY A 71 2.88 9.18 -6.51
CA GLY A 71 1.56 8.62 -6.84
C GLY A 71 0.52 9.70 -7.10
N ALA A 72 0.42 10.71 -6.24
CA ALA A 72 -0.51 11.84 -6.41
C ALA A 72 -0.27 12.57 -7.72
N PHE A 73 1.00 12.89 -8.01
CA PHE A 73 1.40 13.59 -9.22
C PHE A 73 1.05 12.79 -10.48
N VAL A 74 1.35 11.49 -10.48
CA VAL A 74 0.99 10.60 -11.60
C VAL A 74 -0.52 10.50 -11.77
N GLY A 75 -1.29 10.41 -10.67
CA GLY A 75 -2.75 10.41 -10.74
C GLY A 75 -3.32 11.67 -11.35
N LEU A 76 -2.85 12.84 -10.91
CA LEU A 76 -3.24 14.14 -11.45
C LEU A 76 -2.91 14.23 -12.95
N VAL A 77 -1.66 13.92 -13.32
CA VAL A 77 -1.18 14.08 -14.70
C VAL A 77 -1.88 13.10 -15.64
N SER A 78 -2.04 11.82 -15.24
CA SER A 78 -2.75 10.82 -16.04
C SER A 78 -4.23 11.19 -16.25
N ASP A 79 -4.91 11.73 -15.24
CA ASP A 79 -6.31 12.15 -15.38
C ASP A 79 -6.44 13.35 -16.34
N LEU A 80 -5.56 14.35 -16.24
CA LEU A 80 -5.54 15.49 -17.14
C LEU A 80 -5.21 15.10 -18.59
N PHE A 81 -4.21 14.25 -18.82
CA PHE A 81 -3.87 13.80 -20.18
C PHE A 81 -4.99 12.94 -20.78
N SER A 82 -5.58 12.03 -20.01
CA SER A 82 -6.69 11.22 -20.50
C SER A 82 -7.92 12.07 -20.83
N PHE A 83 -8.18 13.13 -20.04
CA PHE A 83 -9.22 14.10 -20.35
C PHE A 83 -8.91 14.93 -21.61
N ALA A 84 -7.66 15.35 -21.80
CA ALA A 84 -7.25 16.11 -22.98
C ALA A 84 -7.41 15.30 -24.28
N LEU A 85 -7.20 13.98 -24.23
CA LEU A 85 -7.31 13.10 -25.39
C LEU A 85 -8.75 12.62 -25.63
N VAL A 86 -9.49 12.36 -24.57
CA VAL A 86 -10.91 11.97 -24.61
C VAL A 86 -11.68 12.95 -23.73
N PRO A 87 -12.10 14.10 -24.28
CA PRO A 87 -12.83 15.09 -23.52
C PRO A 87 -14.19 14.52 -23.11
N THR A 88 -14.34 14.29 -21.81
CA THR A 88 -15.62 13.91 -21.16
C THR A 88 -16.11 15.05 -20.27
N TYR A 89 -16.96 14.78 -19.28
CA TYR A 89 -17.31 15.77 -18.26
C TYR A 89 -16.17 15.95 -17.26
N TYR A 90 -15.65 17.17 -17.12
CA TYR A 90 -14.64 17.49 -16.12
C TYR A 90 -15.29 17.76 -14.76
N ASN A 91 -14.88 16.99 -13.75
CA ASN A 91 -15.17 17.31 -12.36
C ASN A 91 -13.87 17.21 -11.55
N PHE A 92 -13.58 18.23 -10.74
CA PHE A 92 -12.42 18.25 -9.86
C PHE A 92 -12.37 17.02 -8.91
N TYR A 93 -13.52 16.50 -8.48
CA TYR A 93 -13.59 15.31 -7.63
C TYR A 93 -13.08 14.04 -8.33
N PHE A 94 -13.18 13.96 -9.65
CA PHE A 94 -12.60 12.85 -10.43
C PHE A 94 -11.07 12.90 -10.41
N THR A 95 -10.47 14.09 -10.54
CA THR A 95 -9.03 14.27 -10.40
C THR A 95 -8.55 13.98 -8.97
N ILE A 96 -9.32 14.38 -7.95
CA ILE A 96 -9.01 14.01 -6.55
C ILE A 96 -9.01 12.50 -6.37
N ALA A 97 -10.02 11.79 -6.88
CA ALA A 97 -10.08 10.33 -6.82
C ALA A 97 -8.86 9.69 -7.50
N ALA A 98 -8.45 10.18 -8.67
CA ALA A 98 -7.24 9.73 -9.36
C ALA A 98 -5.96 9.99 -8.56
N MET A 99 -5.85 11.12 -7.86
CA MET A 99 -4.73 11.40 -6.96
C MET A 99 -4.71 10.45 -5.77
N LEU A 100 -5.87 10.20 -5.15
CA LEU A 100 -6.00 9.27 -4.03
C LEU A 100 -5.61 7.85 -4.41
N ASP A 101 -5.88 7.46 -5.66
CA ASP A 101 -5.44 6.19 -6.21
C ASP A 101 -3.92 6.01 -6.18
N GLY A 102 -3.15 7.10 -6.18
CA GLY A 102 -1.69 7.07 -5.99
C GLY A 102 -1.23 7.32 -4.55
N ILE A 103 -1.94 8.18 -3.81
CA ILE A 103 -1.57 8.56 -2.44
C ILE A 103 -1.73 7.38 -1.49
N ILE A 104 -2.89 6.71 -1.50
CA ILE A 104 -3.23 5.68 -0.53
C ILE A 104 -2.25 4.49 -0.62
N PRO A 105 -1.96 3.93 -1.81
CA PRO A 105 -0.97 2.84 -1.92
C PRO A 105 0.43 3.27 -1.52
N GLY A 106 0.80 4.53 -1.80
CA GLY A 106 2.11 5.06 -1.40
C GLY A 106 2.26 5.24 0.10
N MET A 107 1.22 5.72 0.79
CA MET A 107 1.21 5.80 2.25
C MET A 107 1.30 4.41 2.89
N ILE A 108 0.51 3.45 2.43
CA ILE A 108 0.52 2.09 2.98
C ILE A 108 1.84 1.38 2.71
N SER A 109 2.42 1.55 1.51
CA SER A 109 3.76 1.06 1.21
C SER A 109 4.80 1.63 2.18
N TRP A 110 4.75 2.93 2.44
CA TRP A 110 5.65 3.57 3.40
C TRP A 110 5.50 3.01 4.82
N VAL A 111 4.26 2.83 5.31
CA VAL A 111 3.99 2.27 6.64
C VAL A 111 4.48 0.81 6.74
N PHE A 112 4.09 -0.07 5.81
CA PHE A 112 4.38 -1.50 5.93
C PHE A 112 5.80 -1.87 5.52
N LEU A 113 6.29 -1.33 4.42
CA LEU A 113 7.60 -1.71 3.88
C LEU A 113 8.76 -0.95 4.53
N ARG A 114 8.51 0.25 5.09
CA ARG A 114 9.54 1.01 5.82
C ARG A 114 9.32 0.97 7.32
N LEU A 115 8.22 1.53 7.83
CA LEU A 115 8.03 1.71 9.28
C LEU A 115 7.93 0.38 10.05
N ILE A 116 6.95 -0.47 9.72
CA ILE A 116 6.74 -1.75 10.41
C ILE A 116 7.97 -2.65 10.23
N ARG A 117 8.53 -2.68 9.02
CA ARG A 117 9.75 -3.43 8.71
C ARG A 117 10.97 -2.95 9.49
N PHE A 118 11.12 -1.64 9.69
CA PHE A 118 12.21 -1.09 10.49
C PHE A 118 12.07 -1.47 11.97
N LEU A 119 10.88 -1.28 12.53
CA LEU A 119 10.58 -1.56 13.95
C LEU A 119 10.72 -3.05 14.28
N PHE A 120 10.23 -3.93 13.41
CA PHE A 120 10.09 -5.36 13.70
C PHE A 120 10.95 -6.30 12.85
N GLY A 121 11.58 -5.80 11.79
CA GLY A 121 12.44 -6.57 10.88
C GLY A 121 13.87 -6.78 11.38
N GLY A 122 14.21 -6.28 12.58
CA GLY A 122 15.50 -6.52 13.23
C GLY A 122 16.48 -5.35 13.13
N LYS A 123 16.39 -4.49 12.10
CA LYS A 123 17.30 -3.34 11.90
C LYS A 123 17.38 -2.41 13.10
N PHE A 124 16.23 -2.07 13.71
CA PHE A 124 16.22 -1.24 14.92
C PHE A 124 16.99 -1.89 16.08
N ARG A 125 16.74 -3.19 16.33
CA ARG A 125 17.44 -3.95 17.38
C ARG A 125 18.92 -4.12 17.05
N ASP A 126 19.25 -4.29 15.78
CA ASP A 126 20.64 -4.39 15.32
C ASP A 126 21.38 -3.07 15.56
N THR A 127 20.73 -1.94 15.29
CA THR A 127 21.27 -0.60 15.59
C THR A 127 21.57 -0.45 17.09
N LEU A 128 20.61 -0.81 17.96
CA LEU A 128 20.81 -0.77 19.41
C LEU A 128 21.92 -1.71 19.90
N ILE A 129 22.08 -2.88 19.27
CA ILE A 129 23.17 -3.81 19.58
C ILE A 129 24.51 -3.23 19.14
N THR A 130 24.59 -2.65 17.94
CA THR A 130 25.79 -1.97 17.42
C THR A 130 26.21 -0.83 18.33
N GLU A 131 25.28 0.05 18.74
CA GLU A 131 25.57 1.12 19.70
C GLU A 131 26.08 0.59 21.05
N LYS A 132 25.52 -0.54 21.52
CA LYS A 132 25.98 -1.18 22.76
C LYS A 132 27.38 -1.77 22.62
N ILE A 133 27.69 -2.37 21.46
CA ILE A 133 29.03 -2.87 21.13
C ILE A 133 30.01 -1.70 21.10
N GLU A 134 29.70 -0.61 20.41
CA GLU A 134 30.55 0.59 20.36
C GLU A 134 30.83 1.19 21.73
N LYS A 135 29.82 1.25 22.61
CA LYS A 135 30.01 1.70 24.00
C LYS A 135 30.94 0.78 24.80
N ILE A 136 30.86 -0.53 24.58
CA ILE A 136 31.75 -1.50 25.24
C ILE A 136 33.17 -1.37 24.68
N LEU A 137 33.34 -1.23 23.36
CA LEU A 137 34.64 -1.04 22.72
C LEU A 137 35.33 0.24 23.24
N LYS A 138 34.61 1.37 23.28
CA LYS A 138 35.15 2.61 23.90
C LYS A 138 35.57 2.43 25.35
N LYS A 139 34.87 1.58 26.10
CA LYS A 139 35.24 1.25 27.50
C LYS A 139 36.49 0.39 27.57
N ILE A 140 36.65 -0.56 26.64
CA ILE A 140 37.87 -1.37 26.50
C ILE A 140 39.05 -0.47 26.16
N ASP A 141 38.92 0.43 25.17
CA ASP A 141 39.97 1.36 24.77
C ASP A 141 40.44 2.20 25.96
N LYS A 142 39.50 2.75 26.75
CA LYS A 142 39.84 3.53 27.95
C LYS A 142 40.57 2.70 29.03
N LEU A 143 40.17 1.44 29.23
CA LEU A 143 40.79 0.54 30.21
C LEU A 143 42.14 -0.02 29.73
N SER A 144 42.40 -0.02 28.43
CA SER A 144 43.65 -0.49 27.83
C SER A 144 44.84 0.44 28.05
N LEU A 145 44.58 1.69 28.50
CA LEU A 145 45.63 2.66 28.86
C LEU A 145 46.36 2.26 30.17
N ASP A 146 45.68 1.57 31.09
CA ASP A 146 46.23 1.00 32.34
C ASP A 146 46.14 -0.54 32.30
N ALA A 147 46.77 -1.15 31.30
CA ALA A 147 46.54 -2.54 30.89
C ALA A 147 46.92 -3.61 31.93
N VAL A 148 47.84 -3.32 32.85
CA VAL A 148 48.42 -4.32 33.77
C VAL A 148 47.44 -4.74 34.86
N ASP A 149 46.65 -3.81 35.42
CA ASP A 149 45.66 -4.13 36.47
C ASP A 149 44.30 -4.59 35.90
N ASN A 150 43.97 -4.19 34.67
CA ASN A 150 42.62 -4.35 34.12
C ASN A 150 42.42 -5.55 33.19
N GLN A 151 43.42 -6.41 33.01
CA GLN A 151 43.42 -7.49 32.01
C GLN A 151 42.23 -8.47 32.12
N LYS A 152 41.81 -8.82 33.35
CA LYS A 152 40.62 -9.69 33.58
C LYS A 152 39.31 -8.99 33.17
N ASN A 153 39.20 -7.68 33.39
CA ASN A 153 38.01 -6.90 33.05
C ASN A 153 37.89 -6.70 31.54
N ILE A 154 39.02 -6.46 30.85
CA ILE A 154 39.09 -6.36 29.39
C ILE A 154 38.59 -7.66 28.74
N ARG A 155 39.13 -8.82 29.14
CA ARG A 155 38.68 -10.13 28.62
C ARG A 155 37.19 -10.39 28.82
N LYS A 156 36.62 -9.99 29.97
CA LYS A 156 35.17 -10.10 30.21
C LYS A 156 34.35 -9.25 29.23
N LEU A 157 34.82 -8.03 28.92
CA LEU A 157 34.15 -7.14 27.98
C LEU A 157 34.26 -7.65 26.53
N GLU A 158 35.41 -8.17 26.12
CA GLU A 158 35.61 -8.79 24.81
C GLU A 158 34.70 -10.00 24.60
N ASN A 159 34.64 -10.91 25.57
CA ASN A 159 33.72 -12.06 25.53
C ASN A 159 32.26 -11.61 25.43
N LYS A 160 31.91 -10.49 26.06
CA LYS A 160 30.57 -9.90 25.96
C LYS A 160 30.30 -9.37 24.55
N VAL A 161 31.28 -8.74 23.88
CA VAL A 161 31.15 -8.29 22.49
C VAL A 161 30.99 -9.50 21.55
N ILE A 162 31.81 -10.54 21.70
CA ILE A 162 31.73 -11.75 20.87
C ILE A 162 30.36 -12.41 21.02
N SER A 163 29.88 -12.57 22.26
CA SER A 163 28.56 -13.16 22.49
C SER A 163 27.43 -12.34 21.87
N LEU A 164 27.51 -11.00 21.90
CA LEU A 164 26.55 -10.11 21.24
C LEU A 164 26.57 -10.24 19.71
N TYR A 165 27.75 -10.36 19.11
CA TYR A 165 27.93 -10.50 17.66
C TYR A 165 27.41 -11.86 17.16
N VAL A 166 27.76 -12.95 17.85
CA VAL A 166 27.24 -14.30 17.56
C VAL A 166 25.72 -14.34 17.76
N ALA A 167 25.23 -13.70 18.82
CA ALA A 167 23.82 -13.58 19.12
C ALA A 167 23.05 -12.78 18.06
N GLN A 168 23.68 -11.88 17.30
CA GLN A 168 23.05 -11.11 16.23
C GLN A 168 22.93 -11.92 14.94
N ASN A 169 23.99 -12.66 14.59
CA ASN A 169 24.11 -13.37 13.31
C ASN A 169 23.55 -14.80 13.31
N SER A 170 22.91 -15.26 14.38
CA SER A 170 22.39 -16.62 14.42
C SER A 170 21.19 -16.81 13.48
N LYS A 171 21.29 -17.79 12.56
CA LYS A 171 20.25 -18.12 11.58
C LYS A 171 18.86 -18.32 12.21
N HIS A 172 18.83 -18.96 13.38
CA HIS A 172 17.60 -19.18 14.15
C HIS A 172 16.91 -17.87 14.56
N LYS A 173 17.68 -16.84 14.97
CA LYS A 173 17.10 -15.53 15.30
C LYS A 173 16.63 -14.78 14.05
N LEU A 174 17.30 -14.94 12.91
CA LEU A 174 16.88 -14.34 11.65
C LEU A 174 15.53 -14.93 11.16
N ALA A 175 15.37 -16.25 11.24
CA ALA A 175 14.12 -16.94 10.93
C ALA A 175 12.99 -16.52 11.90
N LYS A 176 13.28 -16.45 13.21
CA LYS A 176 12.33 -15.99 14.22
C LYS A 176 11.90 -14.54 13.99
N ARG A 177 12.84 -13.63 13.68
CA ARG A 177 12.55 -12.23 13.35
C ARG A 177 11.64 -12.11 12.12
N THR A 178 11.94 -12.88 11.08
CA THR A 178 11.11 -12.90 9.85
C THR A 178 9.69 -13.38 10.14
N SER A 179 9.53 -14.42 10.96
CA SER A 179 8.22 -14.91 11.38
C SER A 179 7.44 -13.89 12.24
N VAL A 180 8.13 -13.21 13.17
CA VAL A 180 7.54 -12.12 13.97
C VAL A 180 7.04 -10.99 13.08
N LEU A 181 7.84 -10.57 12.10
CA LEU A 181 7.45 -9.52 11.15
C LEU A 181 6.22 -9.91 10.33
N MET A 182 6.13 -11.16 9.87
CA MET A 182 4.95 -11.67 9.18
C MET A 182 3.71 -11.65 10.09
N ASN A 183 3.83 -12.05 11.35
CA ASN A 183 2.71 -12.01 12.29
C ASN A 183 2.21 -10.59 12.53
N ILE A 184 3.13 -9.63 12.69
CA ILE A 184 2.75 -8.23 12.91
C ILE A 184 2.04 -7.65 11.70
N ASN A 185 2.55 -7.91 10.49
CA ASN A 185 1.87 -7.52 9.26
C ASN A 185 0.48 -8.16 9.16
N MET A 186 0.33 -9.43 9.53
CA MET A 186 -0.97 -10.12 9.57
C MET A 186 -1.94 -9.42 10.52
N PHE A 187 -1.53 -9.16 11.76
CA PHE A 187 -2.38 -8.49 12.76
C PHE A 187 -2.76 -7.07 12.33
N ALA A 188 -1.83 -6.30 11.80
CA ALA A 188 -2.11 -4.96 11.26
C ALA A 188 -3.14 -5.02 10.13
N CYS A 189 -2.99 -5.98 9.21
CA CYS A 189 -3.93 -6.18 8.11
C CYS A 189 -5.33 -6.58 8.59
N ILE A 190 -5.42 -7.54 9.51
CA ILE A 190 -6.70 -7.99 10.08
C ILE A 190 -7.38 -6.83 10.80
N SER A 191 -6.64 -6.05 11.59
CA SER A 191 -7.17 -4.88 12.30
C SER A 191 -7.79 -3.87 11.33
N VAL A 192 -7.10 -3.56 10.22
CA VAL A 192 -7.65 -2.65 9.19
C VAL A 192 -8.90 -3.24 8.54
N LEU A 193 -8.86 -4.50 8.08
CA LEU A 193 -10.00 -5.13 7.41
C LEU A 193 -11.23 -5.21 8.32
N VAL A 194 -11.05 -5.59 9.60
CA VAL A 194 -12.14 -5.63 10.58
C VAL A 194 -12.70 -4.23 10.83
N THR A 195 -11.84 -3.21 10.90
CA THR A 195 -12.29 -1.81 11.03
C THR A 195 -13.13 -1.37 9.84
N VAL A 196 -12.71 -1.70 8.61
CA VAL A 196 -13.48 -1.40 7.39
C VAL A 196 -14.82 -2.14 7.39
N ILE A 197 -14.84 -3.42 7.74
CA ILE A 197 -16.08 -4.21 7.82
C ILE A 197 -17.04 -3.59 8.85
N MET A 198 -16.54 -3.22 10.03
CA MET A 198 -17.35 -2.58 11.08
C MET A 198 -17.91 -1.23 10.62
N LEU A 199 -17.10 -0.41 9.97
CA LEU A 199 -17.52 0.89 9.45
C LEU A 199 -18.59 0.74 8.37
N VAL A 200 -18.38 -0.14 7.38
CA VAL A 200 -19.36 -0.38 6.30
C VAL A 200 -20.67 -0.91 6.87
N THR A 201 -20.60 -1.87 7.80
CA THR A 201 -21.78 -2.42 8.48
C THR A 201 -22.49 -1.35 9.31
N TYR A 202 -21.75 -0.45 9.97
CA TYR A 202 -22.34 0.65 10.75
C TYR A 202 -23.08 1.64 9.86
N ILE A 203 -22.45 2.11 8.78
CA ILE A 203 -23.04 3.08 7.85
C ILE A 203 -24.31 2.49 7.22
N VAL A 204 -24.19 1.31 6.63
CA VAL A 204 -25.28 0.70 5.84
C VAL A 204 -26.32 0.05 6.73
N GLY A 205 -25.94 -0.45 7.90
CA GLY A 205 -26.83 -1.09 8.87
C GLY A 205 -27.66 -0.12 9.69
N TYR A 206 -27.11 1.05 10.04
CA TYR A 206 -27.76 1.95 11.01
C TYR A 206 -27.92 3.40 10.55
N LYS A 207 -27.06 3.91 9.66
CA LYS A 207 -27.12 5.34 9.26
C LYS A 207 -27.97 5.59 8.03
N VAL A 208 -28.01 4.66 7.07
CA VAL A 208 -28.85 4.81 5.87
C VAL A 208 -30.29 4.40 6.19
N ASP A 209 -31.26 5.18 5.75
CA ASP A 209 -32.69 4.92 5.90
C ASP A 209 -33.18 3.81 4.95
N ASN A 210 -34.29 3.14 5.31
CA ASN A 210 -34.82 2.04 4.50
C ASN A 210 -35.34 2.49 3.13
N VAL A 211 -35.84 3.72 3.01
CA VAL A 211 -36.39 4.25 1.75
C VAL A 211 -35.29 4.41 0.72
N THR A 212 -34.14 4.95 1.12
CA THR A 212 -32.94 5.04 0.29
C THR A 212 -32.41 3.67 -0.15
N ILE A 213 -32.42 2.67 0.73
CA ILE A 213 -31.97 1.31 0.37
C ILE A 213 -32.91 0.68 -0.65
N GLN A 214 -34.22 0.88 -0.53
CA GLN A 214 -35.20 0.35 -1.48
C GLN A 214 -35.08 0.97 -2.88
N LYS A 215 -34.58 2.21 -2.98
CA LYS A 215 -34.26 2.86 -4.26
C LYS A 215 -32.95 2.37 -4.88
N GLY A 216 -32.12 1.66 -4.13
CA GLY A 216 -30.87 1.08 -4.61
C GLY A 216 -31.10 -0.17 -5.48
N ILE A 217 -30.05 -0.59 -6.18
CA ILE A 217 -30.09 -1.80 -7.03
C ILE A 217 -30.38 -3.06 -6.22
N VAL A 218 -29.97 -3.10 -4.94
CA VAL A 218 -30.24 -4.21 -4.02
C VAL A 218 -31.22 -3.71 -2.95
N PRO A 219 -32.54 -3.90 -3.14
CA PRO A 219 -33.59 -3.35 -2.26
C PRO A 219 -33.76 -4.15 -0.96
N ASN A 220 -32.66 -4.70 -0.42
CA ASN A 220 -32.65 -5.45 0.84
C ASN A 220 -31.37 -5.11 1.62
N ARG A 221 -31.53 -4.55 2.81
CA ARG A 221 -30.44 -4.09 3.69
C ARG A 221 -29.47 -5.22 4.03
N ILE A 222 -29.97 -6.39 4.38
CA ILE A 222 -29.14 -7.53 4.78
C ILE A 222 -28.36 -8.04 3.57
N ALA A 223 -29.02 -8.21 2.43
CA ALA A 223 -28.37 -8.65 1.20
C ALA A 223 -27.26 -7.67 0.76
N LEU A 224 -27.53 -6.36 0.87
CA LEU A 224 -26.56 -5.32 0.56
C LEU A 224 -25.34 -5.37 1.48
N ILE A 225 -25.52 -5.52 2.80
CA ILE A 225 -24.42 -5.65 3.77
C ILE A 225 -23.61 -6.91 3.48
N ILE A 226 -24.24 -8.06 3.23
CA ILE A 226 -23.55 -9.31 2.93
C ILE A 226 -22.68 -9.14 1.68
N MET A 227 -23.24 -8.55 0.61
CA MET A 227 -22.52 -8.31 -0.63
C MET A 227 -21.30 -7.41 -0.40
N MET A 228 -21.47 -6.33 0.35
CA MET A 228 -20.41 -5.38 0.70
C MET A 228 -19.30 -6.00 1.53
N VAL A 229 -19.67 -6.81 2.52
CA VAL A 229 -18.73 -7.38 3.48
C VAL A 229 -18.04 -8.63 2.91
N SER A 230 -18.65 -9.32 1.95
CA SER A 230 -18.12 -10.56 1.35
C SER A 230 -16.69 -10.41 0.80
N GLY A 231 -16.40 -9.31 0.09
CA GLY A 231 -15.07 -9.05 -0.45
C GLY A 231 -14.00 -8.96 0.64
N TYR A 232 -14.28 -8.20 1.70
CA TYR A 232 -13.36 -8.01 2.83
C TYR A 232 -13.19 -9.31 3.65
N LEU A 233 -14.27 -10.08 3.86
CA LEU A 233 -14.19 -11.39 4.51
C LEU A 233 -13.33 -12.37 3.71
N ALA A 234 -13.49 -12.41 2.39
CA ALA A 234 -12.66 -13.24 1.53
C ALA A 234 -11.18 -12.84 1.63
N MET A 235 -10.87 -11.56 1.72
CA MET A 235 -9.49 -11.08 1.94
C MET A 235 -8.94 -11.45 3.30
N LEU A 236 -9.76 -11.42 4.36
CA LEU A 236 -9.36 -11.85 5.69
C LEU A 236 -8.98 -13.33 5.68
N VAL A 237 -9.82 -14.19 5.10
CA VAL A 237 -9.54 -15.63 4.94
C VAL A 237 -8.28 -15.83 4.09
N PHE A 238 -8.13 -15.09 3.00
CA PHE A 238 -6.95 -15.16 2.14
C PHE A 238 -5.66 -14.84 2.90
N ILE A 239 -5.62 -13.78 3.71
CA ILE A 239 -4.44 -13.39 4.49
C ILE A 239 -4.07 -14.44 5.53
N LEU A 240 -5.06 -15.09 6.15
CA LEU A 240 -4.84 -16.19 7.10
C LEU A 240 -4.24 -17.41 6.39
N ILE A 241 -4.76 -17.82 5.23
CA ILE A 241 -4.24 -18.95 4.46
C ILE A 241 -2.85 -18.62 3.89
N ALA A 242 -2.68 -17.40 3.35
CA ALA A 242 -1.43 -16.91 2.78
C ALA A 242 -0.28 -16.94 3.80
N ARG A 243 -0.57 -16.73 5.08
CA ARG A 243 0.42 -16.76 6.17
C ARG A 243 1.20 -18.08 6.23
N PHE A 244 0.53 -19.19 5.89
CA PHE A 244 1.08 -20.55 5.97
C PHE A 244 1.54 -21.08 4.61
N LYS A 245 0.91 -20.66 3.51
CA LYS A 245 1.25 -21.15 2.16
C LYS A 245 2.35 -20.35 1.44
N LEU A 246 2.50 -19.05 1.73
CA LEU A 246 3.41 -18.18 0.98
C LEU A 246 4.77 -17.99 1.65
N ASN A 247 5.81 -17.89 0.83
CA ASN A 247 7.15 -17.52 1.26
C ASN A 247 7.14 -16.15 1.95
N SER A 248 7.95 -15.98 2.99
CA SER A 248 8.00 -14.76 3.80
C SER A 248 8.18 -13.48 2.99
N LYS A 249 9.06 -13.51 1.96
CA LYS A 249 9.29 -12.36 1.09
C LYS A 249 8.03 -11.95 0.33
N LEU A 250 7.29 -12.91 -0.21
CA LEU A 250 6.06 -12.67 -0.98
C LEU A 250 4.93 -12.20 -0.07
N TYR A 251 4.79 -12.84 1.09
CA TYR A 251 3.77 -12.47 2.07
C TYR A 251 3.90 -11.01 2.53
N LEU A 252 5.12 -10.56 2.83
CA LEU A 252 5.38 -9.17 3.25
C LEU A 252 5.10 -8.13 2.16
N ILE A 253 5.01 -8.54 0.88
CA ILE A 253 4.62 -7.67 -0.24
C ILE A 253 3.09 -7.70 -0.44
N ILE A 254 2.46 -8.88 -0.34
CA ILE A 254 1.02 -9.05 -0.57
C ILE A 254 0.18 -8.36 0.50
N VAL A 255 0.58 -8.45 1.77
CA VAL A 255 -0.18 -7.87 2.89
C VAL A 255 -0.47 -6.37 2.69
N PRO A 256 0.52 -5.49 2.44
CA PRO A 256 0.22 -4.08 2.22
C PRO A 256 -0.61 -3.83 0.95
N ILE A 257 -0.51 -4.70 -0.06
CA ILE A 257 -1.37 -4.62 -1.26
C ILE A 257 -2.84 -4.85 -0.90
N VAL A 258 -3.12 -5.85 -0.08
CA VAL A 258 -4.46 -6.10 0.44
C VAL A 258 -4.97 -4.92 1.26
N VAL A 259 -4.13 -4.38 2.15
CA VAL A 259 -4.51 -3.26 3.03
C VAL A 259 -4.90 -2.02 2.23
N PHE A 260 -4.07 -1.58 1.28
CA PHE A 260 -4.44 -0.38 0.51
C PHE A 260 -5.61 -0.67 -0.42
N SER A 261 -5.75 -1.89 -0.96
CA SER A 261 -6.88 -2.24 -1.83
C SER A 261 -8.21 -2.20 -1.08
N ALA A 262 -8.20 -2.52 0.22
CA ALA A 262 -9.38 -2.35 1.07
C ALA A 262 -9.66 -0.88 1.42
N LEU A 263 -8.62 -0.10 1.73
CA LEU A 263 -8.77 1.31 2.11
C LEU A 263 -9.17 2.21 0.94
N ILE A 264 -8.62 1.98 -0.25
CA ILE A 264 -8.85 2.83 -1.42
C ILE A 264 -10.33 2.88 -1.82
N GLU A 265 -11.01 1.74 -1.71
CA GLU A 265 -12.42 1.62 -2.04
C GLU A 265 -13.31 2.42 -1.07
N LEU A 266 -12.93 2.45 0.22
CA LEU A 266 -13.62 3.24 1.23
C LEU A 266 -13.61 4.74 0.90
N PHE A 267 -12.55 5.25 0.28
CA PHE A 267 -12.44 6.66 -0.11
C PHE A 267 -13.01 6.92 -1.51
N ASN A 268 -12.73 6.04 -2.48
CA ASN A 268 -13.15 6.24 -3.85
C ASN A 268 -14.66 6.17 -4.01
N VAL A 269 -15.34 5.24 -3.34
CA VAL A 269 -16.80 5.08 -3.49
C VAL A 269 -17.56 6.37 -3.15
N PRO A 270 -17.38 7.02 -1.98
CA PRO A 270 -18.03 8.29 -1.68
C PRO A 270 -17.69 9.41 -2.67
N ILE A 271 -16.41 9.54 -3.04
CA ILE A 271 -15.94 10.64 -3.90
C ILE A 271 -16.49 10.51 -5.31
N LEU A 272 -16.43 9.29 -5.88
CA LEU A 272 -16.99 9.01 -7.20
C LEU A 272 -18.50 9.22 -7.22
N SER A 273 -19.19 8.76 -6.18
CA SER A 273 -20.65 8.94 -6.07
C SER A 273 -21.04 10.41 -5.96
N PHE A 274 -20.25 11.21 -5.24
CA PHE A 274 -20.48 12.66 -5.13
C PHE A 274 -20.21 13.37 -6.46
N ALA A 275 -19.13 13.00 -7.15
CA ALA A 275 -18.78 13.54 -8.45
C ALA A 275 -19.85 13.21 -9.49
N GLU A 276 -20.35 11.97 -9.53
CA GLU A 276 -21.42 11.56 -10.43
C GLU A 276 -22.73 12.27 -10.13
N LYS A 277 -23.13 12.35 -8.85
CA LYS A 277 -24.32 13.10 -8.44
C LYS A 277 -24.27 14.52 -8.99
N GLN A 278 -23.16 15.23 -8.79
CA GLN A 278 -22.98 16.59 -9.30
C GLN A 278 -22.96 16.67 -10.83
N SER A 279 -22.48 15.63 -11.51
CA SER A 279 -22.37 15.61 -12.98
C SER A 279 -23.70 15.25 -13.66
N ILE A 280 -24.56 14.46 -13.00
CA ILE A 280 -25.81 13.92 -13.55
C ILE A 280 -27.02 14.78 -13.13
N GLU A 281 -27.06 15.31 -11.90
CA GLU A 281 -28.20 16.07 -11.38
C GLU A 281 -28.24 17.54 -11.84
N THR A 282 -28.04 17.79 -13.13
CA THR A 282 -28.37 19.11 -13.73
C THR A 282 -29.89 19.29 -13.90
N SER A 283 -30.71 18.24 -13.63
CA SER A 283 -32.16 18.22 -13.87
C SER A 283 -32.95 17.53 -12.73
N ASN A 284 -33.53 18.32 -11.82
CA ASN A 284 -34.74 18.08 -10.99
C ASN A 284 -35.02 16.70 -10.34
N SER A 285 -34.06 15.80 -10.21
CA SER A 285 -34.25 14.52 -9.50
C SER A 285 -33.27 14.43 -8.35
N GLU A 286 -33.76 14.64 -7.12
CA GLU A 286 -32.96 14.47 -5.90
C GLU A 286 -32.72 12.98 -5.62
N GLY A 287 -31.66 12.42 -6.21
CA GLY A 287 -31.10 11.16 -5.80
C GLY A 287 -30.34 11.32 -4.48
N SER A 288 -30.61 10.46 -3.49
CA SER A 288 -29.76 10.43 -2.31
C SER A 288 -28.37 9.90 -2.71
N LEU A 289 -27.29 10.54 -2.22
CA LEU A 289 -25.89 10.19 -2.52
C LEU A 289 -25.63 8.68 -2.36
N PHE A 290 -26.30 8.06 -1.38
CA PHE A 290 -26.21 6.64 -1.09
C PHE A 290 -26.68 5.74 -2.23
N VAL A 291 -27.64 6.16 -3.06
CA VAL A 291 -28.08 5.37 -4.23
C VAL A 291 -26.92 5.23 -5.22
N TYR A 292 -26.22 6.33 -5.53
CA TYR A 292 -25.02 6.31 -6.36
C TYR A 292 -23.89 5.49 -5.72
N MET A 293 -23.71 5.60 -4.40
CA MET A 293 -22.75 4.76 -3.68
C MET A 293 -23.06 3.27 -3.85
N PHE A 294 -24.32 2.86 -3.75
CA PHE A 294 -24.70 1.45 -3.91
C PHE A 294 -24.37 0.90 -5.31
N GLN A 295 -24.42 1.73 -6.36
CA GLN A 295 -24.01 1.31 -7.71
C GLN A 295 -22.53 0.96 -7.78
N HIS A 296 -21.66 1.79 -7.20
CA HIS A 296 -20.21 1.53 -7.18
C HIS A 296 -19.85 0.30 -6.34
N ILE A 297 -20.64 0.06 -5.29
CA ILE A 297 -20.34 -0.94 -4.28
C ILE A 297 -20.66 -2.38 -4.73
N ILE A 298 -21.60 -2.59 -5.66
CA ILE A 298 -21.90 -3.94 -6.18
C ILE A 298 -20.66 -4.57 -6.83
N LEU A 299 -19.88 -3.77 -7.55
CA LEU A 299 -18.65 -4.22 -8.19
C LEU A 299 -17.44 -4.22 -7.24
N SER A 300 -17.60 -3.71 -6.01
CA SER A 300 -16.52 -3.55 -5.05
C SER A 300 -15.79 -4.88 -4.74
N PRO A 301 -16.45 -6.00 -4.39
CA PRO A 301 -15.74 -7.25 -4.11
C PRO A 301 -14.84 -7.70 -5.26
N VAL A 302 -15.33 -7.62 -6.50
CA VAL A 302 -14.57 -8.00 -7.70
C VAL A 302 -13.43 -7.02 -7.95
N LYS A 303 -13.68 -5.71 -7.84
CA LYS A 303 -12.67 -4.65 -8.00
C LYS A 303 -11.52 -4.80 -7.01
N ILE A 304 -11.80 -5.08 -5.73
CA ILE A 304 -10.77 -5.20 -4.70
C ILE A 304 -9.84 -6.39 -5.03
N TRP A 305 -10.39 -7.54 -5.44
CA TRP A 305 -9.59 -8.70 -5.87
C TRP A 305 -8.83 -8.46 -7.18
N GLY A 306 -9.46 -7.89 -8.19
CA GLY A 306 -8.82 -7.53 -9.46
C GLY A 306 -7.64 -6.59 -9.26
N ASN A 307 -7.84 -5.53 -8.47
CA ASN A 307 -6.78 -4.59 -8.08
C ASN A 307 -5.62 -5.31 -7.40
N MET A 308 -5.90 -6.15 -6.40
CA MET A 308 -4.87 -6.89 -5.67
C MET A 308 -4.02 -7.77 -6.60
N PHE A 309 -4.65 -8.56 -7.49
CA PHE A 309 -3.93 -9.46 -8.39
C PHE A 309 -3.07 -8.70 -9.39
N ILE A 310 -3.65 -7.71 -10.09
CA ILE A 310 -2.93 -6.96 -11.13
C ILE A 310 -1.73 -6.24 -10.51
N ILE A 311 -1.92 -5.59 -9.36
CA ILE A 311 -0.83 -4.85 -8.70
C ILE A 311 0.25 -5.81 -8.21
N PHE A 312 -0.13 -6.98 -7.67
CA PHE A 312 0.84 -7.99 -7.24
C PHE A 312 1.71 -8.49 -8.40
N PHE A 313 1.10 -8.90 -9.52
CA PHE A 313 1.86 -9.40 -10.67
C PHE A 313 2.72 -8.30 -11.29
N THR A 314 2.18 -7.09 -11.40
CA THR A 314 2.91 -5.96 -11.97
C THR A 314 4.09 -5.56 -11.09
N TYR A 315 3.90 -5.50 -9.78
CA TYR A 315 5.00 -5.24 -8.84
C TYR A 315 6.12 -6.27 -8.97
N LYS A 316 5.76 -7.56 -9.08
CA LYS A 316 6.74 -8.65 -9.26
C LYS A 316 7.59 -8.49 -10.53
N ILE A 317 7.02 -7.93 -11.59
CA ILE A 317 7.70 -7.69 -12.88
C ILE A 317 8.54 -6.40 -12.84
N ILE A 318 7.96 -5.30 -12.36
CA ILE A 318 8.56 -3.96 -12.46
C ILE A 318 9.60 -3.71 -11.37
N ALA A 319 9.32 -4.11 -10.12
CA ALA A 319 10.18 -3.78 -8.99
C ALA A 319 11.64 -4.25 -9.18
N PRO A 320 11.92 -5.50 -9.62
CA PRO A 320 13.28 -5.94 -9.86
C PRO A 320 14.04 -5.04 -10.84
N SER A 321 13.39 -4.59 -11.93
CA SER A 321 14.00 -3.74 -12.96
C SER A 321 14.40 -2.36 -12.45
N ILE A 322 13.62 -1.80 -11.51
CA ILE A 322 13.93 -0.52 -10.88
C ILE A 322 15.14 -0.65 -9.93
N TYR A 323 15.24 -1.76 -9.22
CA TYR A 323 16.25 -1.98 -8.19
C TYR A 323 17.53 -2.69 -8.67
N LYS A 324 17.52 -3.29 -9.88
CA LYS A 324 18.58 -4.17 -10.42
C LYS A 324 20.00 -3.60 -10.35
N ASN A 325 20.16 -2.29 -10.53
CA ASN A 325 21.48 -1.63 -10.62
C ASN A 325 21.71 -0.54 -9.55
N ARG A 326 21.14 -0.67 -8.34
CA ARG A 326 21.48 0.26 -7.24
C ARG A 326 22.86 0.00 -6.62
N ASN A 327 23.43 -1.18 -6.86
CA ASN A 327 24.74 -1.58 -6.35
C ASN A 327 25.88 -1.30 -7.34
N ILE A 328 25.56 -0.76 -8.52
CA ILE A 328 26.56 -0.36 -9.53
C ILE A 328 26.68 1.17 -9.41
N THR A 329 27.47 1.62 -8.45
CA THR A 329 28.03 2.97 -8.46
C THR A 329 29.09 3.01 -9.55
N TYR A 330 28.87 3.85 -10.57
CA TYR A 330 29.95 4.28 -11.46
C TYR A 330 30.80 5.32 -10.75
#